data_AF-A0A936JGD5-F1
#
_entry.id   AF-A0A936JGD5-F1
#
_cell.length_a   1.000
_cell.length_b   1.000
_cell.length_c   1.000
_cell.angle_alpha   90.00
_cell.angle_beta   90.00
_cell.angle_gamma   90.00
#
_symmetry.space_group_name_H-M   'P 1'
#
loop_
_entity.id
_entity.type
_entity.pdbx_description
1 polymer ?
#
loop_
_entity_poly.entity_id
_entity_poly.type
_entity_poly.pdbx_seq_one_letter_code
_entity_poly.pdbx_strand_id
1 'polypeptide(L)'
;MNKFNYLPRIFAGILRCKMSKMSVVLLVILLGACSKDSTPVGPDSLSYSPPKAGSTFRFYSYATDTTNSLPIEFSRDTTIHTFLQIGMNFAGKTNVSKISQTSRNHSDSTYLNFETNGDISIYSILGNGRTAWVTVPIGSKTTTSMVATDTITIVSGDSIRNKFSSEFSYIGTENLTINGKTLNVIKLKLTSIQSETKVGVTTTKTMDVFFYFAPTIGYYAKTDQPVQVPPWDDVKYEGNIEILLDYILK
;
A
#
# COMPACT_ATOMS: atom_id res chain seq x y z
N MET A 1 -2.25 33.11 1.18
CA MET A 1 -3.50 32.47 0.70
C MET A 1 -3.25 30.96 0.63
N ASN A 2 -3.82 30.22 1.58
CA ASN A 2 -3.60 28.77 1.77
C ASN A 2 -4.41 27.97 0.73
N LYS A 3 -3.73 27.36 -0.25
CA LYS A 3 -4.36 26.39 -1.16
C LYS A 3 -4.47 25.02 -0.48
N PHE A 4 -5.68 24.48 -0.51
CA PHE A 4 -6.12 23.29 0.18
C PHE A 4 -5.53 22.00 -0.39
N ASN A 5 -5.18 21.09 0.53
CA ASN A 5 -4.80 19.70 0.29
C ASN A 5 -6.00 18.88 -0.21
N TYR A 6 -6.03 18.51 -1.49
CA TYR A 6 -6.96 17.50 -2.02
C TYR A 6 -6.21 16.50 -2.90
N LEU A 7 -5.41 15.65 -2.25
CA LEU A 7 -4.99 14.37 -2.82
C LEU A 7 -6.06 13.32 -2.48
N PRO A 8 -6.52 12.49 -3.41
CA PRO A 8 -7.21 11.26 -3.05
C PRO A 8 -6.21 10.37 -2.31
N ARG A 9 -6.33 10.37 -0.99
CA ARG A 9 -5.47 9.75 0.04
C ARG A 9 -5.44 8.21 -0.01
N ILE A 10 -5.62 7.58 -1.17
CA ILE A 10 -5.75 6.11 -1.20
C ILE A 10 -4.40 5.43 -0.94
N PHE A 11 -3.27 6.06 -1.32
CA PHE A 11 -1.92 5.59 -0.94
C PHE A 11 -0.90 6.70 -0.64
N ALA A 12 -1.12 7.95 -1.07
CA ALA A 12 -0.39 9.10 -0.52
C ALA A 12 -0.72 9.37 0.96
N GLY A 13 -1.78 8.73 1.48
CA GLY A 13 -2.22 8.75 2.88
C GLY A 13 -1.51 7.75 3.79
N ILE A 14 -0.44 7.08 3.34
CA ILE A 14 0.57 6.50 4.24
C ILE A 14 1.44 7.62 4.88
N LEU A 15 1.31 8.86 4.38
CA LEU A 15 1.75 10.06 5.09
C LEU A 15 0.53 10.94 5.43
N ARG A 16 0.34 11.18 6.74
CA ARG A 16 -0.48 12.24 7.38
C ARG A 16 -1.89 11.81 7.80
N CYS A 17 -1.99 11.27 9.02
CA CYS A 17 -3.11 11.57 9.92
C CYS A 17 -2.65 11.72 11.38
N LYS A 18 -3.00 12.86 12.00
CA LYS A 18 -2.58 13.26 13.36
C LYS A 18 -3.57 12.69 14.39
N MET A 19 -3.12 11.90 15.36
CA MET A 19 -3.97 11.52 16.50
C MET A 19 -3.28 11.60 17.87
N SER A 20 -4.11 12.01 18.82
CA SER A 20 -3.85 12.27 20.24
C SER A 20 -3.60 10.99 21.04
N LYS A 21 -2.86 11.16 22.14
CA LYS A 21 -2.24 10.13 22.99
C LYS A 21 -3.27 9.30 23.77
N MET A 22 -3.06 7.98 23.84
CA MET A 22 -3.43 7.17 25.01
C MET A 22 -2.60 5.86 25.06
N SER A 23 -2.32 5.39 26.26
CA SER A 23 -1.15 4.58 26.64
C SER A 23 -1.55 3.30 27.39
N VAL A 24 -0.72 2.24 27.27
CA VAL A 24 -0.55 1.02 28.13
C VAL A 24 -1.76 0.02 28.09
N VAL A 25 -1.68 -1.34 28.05
CA VAL A 25 -0.92 -2.36 28.83
C VAL A 25 -0.85 -3.73 28.10
N LEU A 26 0.20 -4.47 28.46
CA LEU A 26 0.72 -5.81 28.14
C LEU A 26 -0.16 -7.02 28.53
N LEU A 27 -0.10 -8.16 27.80
CA LEU A 27 -0.12 -9.53 28.39
C LEU A 27 0.39 -10.64 27.42
N VAL A 28 1.02 -11.66 28.00
CA VAL A 28 1.83 -12.77 27.43
C VAL A 28 1.04 -14.09 27.41
N ILE A 29 1.38 -15.07 26.55
CA ILE A 29 1.73 -16.50 26.85
C ILE A 29 1.66 -17.41 25.60
N LEU A 30 2.59 -18.39 25.61
CA LEU A 30 3.11 -19.37 24.65
C LEU A 30 2.23 -20.62 24.36
N LEU A 31 2.77 -21.46 23.45
CA LEU A 31 2.55 -22.88 23.13
C LEU A 31 1.53 -23.11 22.00
N GLY A 32 1.75 -23.89 20.94
CA GLY A 32 2.76 -24.91 20.63
C GLY A 32 2.05 -26.09 19.97
N ALA A 33 2.26 -26.35 18.67
CA ALA A 33 1.96 -27.65 18.06
C ALA A 33 2.68 -27.79 16.72
N CYS A 34 3.54 -28.80 16.67
CA CYS A 34 4.24 -29.30 15.50
C CYS A 34 3.42 -30.46 14.93
N SER A 35 3.08 -30.44 13.65
CA SER A 35 2.51 -31.61 12.97
C SER A 35 3.07 -31.77 11.55
N LYS A 36 3.97 -32.75 11.48
CA LYS A 36 4.41 -33.64 10.39
C LYS A 36 4.01 -33.33 8.95
N ASP A 37 5.07 -33.36 8.14
CA ASP A 37 5.14 -33.38 6.69
C ASP A 37 4.24 -34.41 6.02
N SER A 38 3.49 -33.92 5.04
CA SER A 38 3.20 -34.66 3.82
C SER A 38 3.45 -33.68 2.69
N THR A 39 4.35 -34.03 1.76
CA THR A 39 4.66 -33.21 0.60
C THR A 39 3.78 -33.63 -0.58
N PRO A 40 2.73 -32.89 -0.92
CA PRO A 40 2.24 -32.83 -2.28
C PRO A 40 3.05 -31.77 -3.03
N VAL A 41 3.67 -32.15 -4.15
CA VAL A 41 4.25 -31.20 -5.11
C VAL A 41 3.07 -30.51 -5.80
N GLY A 42 2.58 -29.44 -5.18
CA GLY A 42 1.61 -28.49 -5.72
C GLY A 42 2.32 -27.24 -6.28
N PRO A 43 1.58 -26.37 -7.00
CA PRO A 43 2.16 -25.27 -7.78
C PRO A 43 2.95 -24.36 -6.84
N ASP A 44 4.25 -24.15 -7.12
CA ASP A 44 5.21 -23.34 -6.34
C ASP A 44 4.55 -22.58 -5.20
N SER A 45 4.33 -23.28 -4.08
CA SER A 45 3.66 -22.68 -2.94
C SER A 45 4.67 -21.70 -2.38
N LEU A 46 4.54 -20.43 -2.77
CA LEU A 46 5.31 -19.35 -2.17
C LEU A 46 5.19 -19.52 -0.66
N SER A 47 6.32 -19.85 -0.02
CA SER A 47 6.37 -20.04 1.42
C SER A 47 6.12 -18.67 2.04
N TYR A 48 4.86 -18.47 2.39
CA TYR A 48 4.35 -17.21 2.89
C TYR A 48 4.62 -17.16 4.40
N SER A 49 5.50 -16.26 4.84
CA SER A 49 5.85 -16.11 6.25
C SER A 49 5.38 -14.75 6.77
N PRO A 50 4.15 -14.65 7.34
CA PRO A 50 3.67 -13.38 7.87
C PRO A 50 4.58 -12.91 9.01
N PRO A 51 4.95 -11.61 9.06
CA PRO A 51 5.79 -11.11 10.13
C PRO A 51 5.09 -11.22 11.48
N LYS A 52 5.83 -11.63 12.51
CA LYS A 52 5.33 -11.62 13.89
C LYS A 52 5.50 -10.24 14.53
N ALA A 53 4.80 -10.01 15.64
CA ALA A 53 4.97 -8.81 16.44
C ALA A 53 6.44 -8.62 16.84
N GLY A 54 6.95 -7.40 16.70
CA GLY A 54 8.36 -7.04 16.88
C GLY A 54 9.24 -7.22 15.64
N SER A 55 8.71 -7.72 14.52
CA SER A 55 9.43 -7.69 13.24
C SER A 55 9.57 -6.25 12.75
N THR A 56 10.74 -5.92 12.18
CA THR A 56 11.06 -4.58 11.70
C THR A 56 11.60 -4.61 10.28
N PHE A 57 11.27 -3.58 9.51
CA PHE A 57 11.69 -3.39 8.13
C PHE A 57 12.14 -1.95 7.96
N ARG A 58 13.39 -1.74 7.54
CA ARG A 58 13.95 -0.42 7.34
C ARG A 58 13.98 -0.11 5.86
N PHE A 59 13.37 1.01 5.49
CA PHE A 59 13.29 1.47 4.12
C PHE A 59 14.11 2.74 3.93
N TYR A 60 14.56 2.88 2.70
CA TYR A 60 15.16 4.08 2.16
C TYR A 60 14.24 4.64 1.09
N SER A 61 13.85 5.90 1.23
CA SER A 61 12.92 6.56 0.32
C SER A 61 13.49 7.83 -0.27
N TYR A 62 13.06 8.17 -1.48
CA TYR A 62 13.40 9.42 -2.17
C TYR A 62 12.39 9.74 -3.26
N ALA A 63 12.22 11.04 -3.54
CA ALA A 63 11.48 11.54 -4.68
C ALA A 63 12.38 11.60 -5.93
N THR A 64 11.75 11.56 -7.11
CA THR A 64 12.44 11.73 -8.41
C THR A 64 11.95 12.97 -9.16
N ASP A 65 12.88 13.69 -9.79
CA ASP A 65 12.60 14.94 -10.48
C ASP A 65 11.70 14.75 -11.70
N THR A 66 10.84 15.74 -11.94
CA THR A 66 9.85 15.69 -13.01
C THR A 66 10.43 15.74 -14.43
N THR A 67 11.67 16.18 -14.60
CA THR A 67 12.32 16.37 -15.91
C THR A 67 13.05 15.11 -16.35
N ASN A 68 13.88 14.55 -15.48
CA ASN A 68 14.80 13.46 -15.82
C ASN A 68 14.56 12.17 -15.03
N SER A 69 13.59 12.16 -14.11
CA SER A 69 13.30 11.02 -13.22
C SER A 69 14.49 10.58 -12.37
N LEU A 70 15.47 11.48 -12.12
CA LEU A 70 16.61 11.21 -11.25
C LEU A 70 16.27 11.50 -9.78
N PRO A 71 16.94 10.82 -8.81
CA PRO A 71 16.73 11.07 -7.39
C PRO A 71 16.97 12.54 -7.00
N ILE A 72 16.10 13.09 -6.17
CA ILE A 72 16.24 14.43 -5.58
C ILE A 72 16.99 14.30 -4.24
N GLU A 73 18.21 14.84 -4.16
CA GLU A 73 19.13 14.58 -3.04
C GLU A 73 18.58 14.98 -1.65
N PHE A 74 17.83 16.07 -1.56
CA PHE A 74 17.27 16.54 -0.28
C PHE A 74 15.97 15.83 0.13
N SER A 75 15.41 15.00 -0.75
CA SER A 75 14.16 14.24 -0.48
C SER A 75 14.40 12.91 0.24
N ARG A 76 15.67 12.53 0.41
CA ARG A 76 16.08 11.24 0.95
C ARG A 76 15.68 11.09 2.42
N ASP A 77 14.98 10.03 2.78
CA ASP A 77 14.61 9.71 4.16
C ASP A 77 14.79 8.21 4.45
N THR A 78 14.73 7.85 5.72
CA THR A 78 14.68 6.47 6.19
C THR A 78 13.44 6.28 7.04
N THR A 79 12.65 5.26 6.71
CA THR A 79 11.45 4.88 7.46
C THR A 79 11.63 3.50 8.06
N ILE A 80 11.17 3.30 9.28
CA ILE A 80 11.15 1.98 9.94
C ILE A 80 9.70 1.57 10.11
N HIS A 81 9.35 0.40 9.57
CA HIS A 81 8.05 -0.24 9.74
C HIS A 81 8.18 -1.34 10.80
N THR A 82 7.40 -1.23 11.87
CA THR A 82 7.40 -2.19 12.97
C THR A 82 6.03 -2.82 13.12
N PHE A 83 5.97 -4.15 13.06
CA PHE A 83 4.75 -4.89 13.36
C PHE A 83 4.51 -4.86 14.87
N LEU A 84 3.58 -4.02 15.32
CA LEU A 84 3.32 -3.81 16.76
C LEU A 84 2.44 -4.90 17.35
N GLN A 85 1.39 -5.28 16.63
CA GLN A 85 0.39 -6.25 17.06
C GLN A 85 -0.03 -7.09 15.87
N ILE A 86 -0.31 -8.37 16.11
CA ILE A 86 -0.78 -9.36 15.13
C ILE A 86 -2.02 -10.05 15.70
N GLY A 87 -2.89 -10.57 14.85
CA GLY A 87 -4.03 -11.36 15.28
C GLY A 87 -5.19 -10.54 15.86
N MET A 88 -5.18 -9.20 15.70
CA MET A 88 -6.21 -8.35 16.28
C MET A 88 -7.49 -8.36 15.43
N ASN A 89 -8.60 -7.94 16.05
CA ASN A 89 -9.84 -7.63 15.36
C ASN A 89 -9.89 -6.12 15.09
N PHE A 90 -10.09 -5.72 13.84
CA PHE A 90 -10.15 -4.31 13.46
C PHE A 90 -11.04 -4.14 12.23
N ALA A 91 -11.91 -3.13 12.25
CA ALA A 91 -12.79 -2.76 11.13
C ALA A 91 -13.49 -3.97 10.46
N GLY A 92 -14.04 -4.89 11.27
CA GLY A 92 -14.79 -6.05 10.78
C GLY A 92 -13.94 -7.24 10.28
N LYS A 93 -12.61 -7.14 10.27
CA LYS A 93 -11.71 -8.27 9.96
C LYS A 93 -11.01 -8.79 11.22
N THR A 94 -10.81 -10.09 11.27
CA THR A 94 -9.96 -10.79 12.24
C THR A 94 -8.56 -10.98 11.65
N ASN A 95 -7.59 -11.45 12.44
CA ASN A 95 -6.21 -11.66 11.97
C ASN A 95 -5.57 -10.41 11.33
N VAL A 96 -5.79 -9.26 11.95
CA VAL A 96 -5.22 -7.98 11.51
C VAL A 96 -3.86 -7.76 12.20
N SER A 97 -2.94 -7.17 11.45
CA SER A 97 -1.64 -6.70 11.91
C SER A 97 -1.64 -5.18 11.94
N LYS A 98 -1.25 -4.58 13.06
CA LYS A 98 -1.00 -3.15 13.18
C LYS A 98 0.49 -2.89 13.00
N ILE A 99 0.82 -2.02 12.05
CA ILE A 99 2.18 -1.67 11.69
C ILE A 99 2.39 -0.19 12.00
N SER A 100 3.38 0.15 12.81
CA SER A 100 3.80 1.55 12.97
C SER A 100 4.89 1.86 11.95
N GLN A 101 4.76 3.02 11.32
CA GLN A 101 5.72 3.52 10.35
C GLN A 101 6.31 4.80 10.94
N THR A 102 7.62 4.88 11.10
CA THR A 102 8.27 6.06 11.71
C THR A 102 9.46 6.48 10.87
N SER A 103 9.51 7.77 10.53
CA SER A 103 10.64 8.45 9.90
C SER A 103 11.08 9.63 10.75
N ARG A 104 12.09 10.40 10.32
CA ARG A 104 12.61 11.55 11.08
C ARG A 104 11.51 12.55 11.47
N ASN A 105 10.57 12.79 10.56
CA ASN A 105 9.58 13.86 10.70
C ASN A 105 8.14 13.34 10.77
N HIS A 106 7.95 12.02 10.80
CA HIS A 106 6.63 11.43 10.64
C HIS A 106 6.45 10.12 11.41
N SER A 107 5.23 9.89 11.87
CA SER A 107 4.80 8.60 12.41
C SER A 107 3.36 8.34 12.00
N ASP A 108 3.09 7.15 11.48
CA ASP A 108 1.76 6.69 11.09
C ASP A 108 1.53 5.22 11.52
N SER A 109 0.32 4.71 11.31
CA SER A 109 -0.01 3.30 11.46
C SER A 109 -0.85 2.78 10.29
N THR A 110 -0.42 1.66 9.75
CA THR A 110 -1.16 0.90 8.72
C THR A 110 -1.69 -0.40 9.33
N TYR A 111 -2.82 -0.88 8.79
CA TYR A 111 -3.41 -2.17 9.17
C TYR A 111 -3.44 -3.11 7.98
N LEU A 112 -2.87 -4.31 8.16
CA LEU A 112 -2.87 -5.36 7.16
C LEU A 112 -3.64 -6.57 7.66
N ASN A 113 -4.44 -7.18 6.79
CA ASN A 113 -5.02 -8.49 7.04
C ASN A 113 -4.48 -9.48 6.02
N PHE A 114 -3.91 -10.57 6.51
CA PHE A 114 -3.48 -11.69 5.69
C PHE A 114 -4.67 -12.63 5.50
N GLU A 115 -5.17 -12.72 4.27
CA GLU A 115 -6.36 -13.47 3.93
C GLU A 115 -6.05 -14.96 3.73
N THR A 116 -7.06 -15.81 3.92
CA THR A 116 -6.90 -17.27 3.80
C THR A 116 -6.60 -17.74 2.39
N ASN A 117 -6.91 -16.94 1.38
CA ASN A 117 -6.60 -17.18 -0.03
C ASN A 117 -5.19 -16.68 -0.43
N GLY A 118 -4.40 -16.16 0.51
CA GLY A 118 -3.06 -15.62 0.27
C GLY A 118 -3.03 -14.16 -0.21
N ASP A 119 -4.18 -13.51 -0.34
CA ASP A 119 -4.25 -12.07 -0.59
C ASP A 119 -3.99 -11.25 0.68
N ILE A 120 -3.78 -9.95 0.49
CA ILE A 120 -3.59 -9.01 1.60
C ILE A 120 -4.61 -7.91 1.49
N SER A 121 -5.36 -7.70 2.55
CA SER A 121 -6.24 -6.53 2.70
C SER A 121 -5.51 -5.42 3.43
N ILE A 122 -5.49 -4.21 2.86
CA ILE A 122 -4.93 -3.00 3.48
C ILE A 122 -6.08 -2.10 3.90
N TYR A 123 -6.13 -1.68 5.16
CA TYR A 123 -7.13 -0.71 5.59
C TYR A 123 -6.71 0.69 5.14
N SER A 124 -7.56 1.35 4.36
CA SER A 124 -7.27 2.67 3.78
C SER A 124 -8.42 3.64 4.01
N ILE A 125 -8.08 4.93 4.13
CA ILE A 125 -9.03 6.03 4.12
C ILE A 125 -9.29 6.41 2.67
N LEU A 126 -10.50 6.13 2.21
CA LEU A 126 -11.02 6.58 0.93
C LEU A 126 -11.34 8.08 1.01
N GLY A 127 -11.47 8.73 -0.15
CA GLY A 127 -11.89 10.12 -0.24
C GLY A 127 -13.14 10.42 0.62
N ASN A 128 -13.24 11.65 1.14
CA ASN A 128 -14.33 12.11 2.00
C ASN A 128 -14.44 11.41 3.37
N GLY A 129 -13.33 10.87 3.88
CA GLY A 129 -13.27 10.27 5.22
C GLY A 129 -13.91 8.88 5.31
N ARG A 130 -14.35 8.30 4.19
CA ARG A 130 -14.77 6.91 4.11
C ARG A 130 -13.55 6.01 4.35
N THR A 131 -13.75 4.81 4.86
CA THR A 131 -12.68 3.84 5.06
C THR A 131 -13.07 2.49 4.49
N ALA A 132 -12.13 1.75 3.94
CA ALA A 132 -12.37 0.41 3.44
C ALA A 132 -11.12 -0.46 3.52
N TRP A 133 -11.33 -1.77 3.46
CA TRP A 133 -10.28 -2.73 3.16
C TRP A 133 -10.08 -2.81 1.65
N VAL A 134 -8.84 -2.65 1.21
CA VAL A 134 -8.43 -2.77 -0.19
C VAL A 134 -7.66 -4.06 -0.36
N THR A 135 -8.19 -4.98 -1.15
CA THR A 135 -7.55 -6.28 -1.39
C THR A 135 -6.46 -6.17 -2.44
N VAL A 136 -5.27 -6.62 -2.08
CA VAL A 136 -4.08 -6.75 -2.93
C VAL A 136 -3.95 -8.21 -3.35
N PRO A 137 -4.06 -8.53 -4.65
CA PRO A 137 -4.23 -9.89 -5.15
C PRO A 137 -2.90 -10.63 -5.29
N ILE A 138 -2.26 -10.90 -4.18
CA ILE A 138 -0.96 -11.59 -4.12
C ILE A 138 -1.12 -13.09 -4.35
N GLY A 139 -2.10 -13.70 -3.68
CA GLY A 139 -2.36 -15.14 -3.74
C GLY A 139 -3.29 -15.52 -4.88
N SER A 140 -4.39 -14.79 -5.04
CA SER A 140 -5.39 -15.03 -6.07
C SER A 140 -4.90 -14.67 -7.47
N LYS A 141 -4.02 -13.68 -7.58
CA LYS A 141 -3.51 -13.11 -8.83
C LYS A 141 -4.61 -12.60 -9.77
N THR A 142 -5.81 -12.34 -9.24
CA THR A 142 -6.93 -11.78 -10.00
C THR A 142 -6.94 -10.26 -9.88
N THR A 143 -7.48 -9.57 -10.89
CA THR A 143 -7.63 -8.12 -10.80
C THR A 143 -8.71 -7.77 -9.78
N THR A 144 -8.38 -6.91 -8.81
CA THR A 144 -9.34 -6.37 -7.83
C THR A 144 -9.58 -4.89 -8.12
N SER A 145 -10.83 -4.45 -8.01
CA SER A 145 -11.18 -3.05 -8.22
C SER A 145 -12.04 -2.50 -7.10
N MET A 146 -11.95 -1.19 -6.89
CA MET A 146 -12.72 -0.49 -5.88
C MET A 146 -13.13 0.88 -6.41
N VAL A 147 -14.38 1.27 -6.18
CA VAL A 147 -14.87 2.64 -6.43
C VAL A 147 -14.85 3.42 -5.13
N ALA A 148 -13.95 4.40 -5.03
CA ALA A 148 -13.82 5.23 -3.85
C ALA A 148 -14.89 6.33 -3.81
N THR A 149 -15.23 6.91 -4.97
CA THR A 149 -16.23 7.97 -5.10
C THR A 149 -16.90 7.87 -6.46
N ASP A 150 -18.20 8.09 -6.50
CA ASP A 150 -19.00 8.19 -7.72
C ASP A 150 -20.13 9.18 -7.42
N THR A 151 -20.02 10.37 -7.98
CA THR A 151 -20.86 11.52 -7.64
C THR A 151 -21.35 12.21 -8.89
N ILE A 152 -22.55 12.76 -8.82
CA ILE A 152 -23.13 13.59 -9.87
C ILE A 152 -23.34 14.99 -9.31
N THR A 153 -22.82 15.99 -10.00
CA THR A 153 -22.99 17.41 -9.68
C THR A 153 -23.66 18.12 -10.84
N ILE A 154 -24.59 19.03 -10.56
CA ILE A 154 -25.24 19.84 -11.57
C ILE A 154 -24.57 21.21 -11.61
N VAL A 155 -23.99 21.59 -12.75
CA VAL A 155 -23.32 22.88 -12.95
C VAL A 155 -23.94 23.56 -14.16
N SER A 156 -24.58 24.72 -13.96
CA SER A 156 -25.26 25.46 -15.04
C SER A 156 -26.29 24.65 -15.84
N GLY A 157 -26.95 23.67 -15.19
CA GLY A 157 -27.93 22.78 -15.82
C GLY A 157 -27.33 21.50 -16.40
N ASP A 158 -26.02 21.42 -16.58
CA ASP A 158 -25.33 20.21 -17.03
C ASP A 158 -25.06 19.25 -15.88
N SER A 159 -25.34 17.97 -16.10
CA SER A 159 -24.93 16.89 -15.21
C SER A 159 -23.47 16.50 -15.48
N ILE A 160 -22.63 16.62 -14.45
CA ILE A 160 -21.23 16.19 -14.46
C ILE A 160 -21.08 15.03 -13.49
N ARG A 161 -20.71 13.85 -13.99
CA ARG A 161 -20.41 12.69 -13.16
C ARG A 161 -18.91 12.59 -12.93
N ASN A 162 -18.51 12.61 -11.68
CA ASN A 162 -17.13 12.43 -11.23
C ASN A 162 -17.00 11.08 -10.52
N LYS A 163 -16.14 10.21 -11.05
CA LYS A 163 -15.85 8.89 -10.47
C LYS A 163 -14.35 8.71 -10.25
N PHE A 164 -14.00 8.24 -9.07
CA PHE A 164 -12.65 7.83 -8.70
C PHE A 164 -12.66 6.35 -8.31
N SER A 165 -11.82 5.55 -8.98
CA SER A 165 -11.64 4.13 -8.70
C SER A 165 -10.17 3.76 -8.70
N SER A 166 -9.87 2.60 -8.11
CA SER A 166 -8.55 2.02 -8.11
C SER A 166 -8.63 0.55 -8.50
N GLU A 167 -7.61 0.07 -9.19
CA GLU A 167 -7.48 -1.31 -9.64
C GLU A 167 -6.10 -1.86 -9.25
N PHE A 168 -6.07 -3.01 -8.57
CA PHE A 168 -4.84 -3.77 -8.35
C PHE A 168 -4.78 -4.94 -9.34
N SER A 169 -3.63 -5.11 -9.97
CA SER A 169 -3.36 -6.21 -10.90
C SER A 169 -2.01 -6.88 -10.60
N TYR A 170 -1.98 -8.20 -10.71
CA TYR A 170 -0.74 -8.98 -10.69
C TYR A 170 0.00 -8.81 -12.02
N ILE A 171 1.31 -8.52 -11.96
CA ILE A 171 2.16 -8.44 -13.16
C ILE A 171 2.96 -9.72 -13.33
N GLY A 172 3.64 -10.17 -12.27
CA GLY A 172 4.60 -11.25 -12.39
C GLY A 172 5.47 -11.38 -11.14
N THR A 173 6.51 -12.20 -11.25
CA THR A 173 7.57 -12.32 -10.24
C THR A 173 8.90 -11.85 -10.80
N GLU A 174 9.76 -11.32 -9.94
CA GLU A 174 11.13 -10.97 -10.27
C GLU A 174 12.03 -11.13 -9.03
N ASN A 175 13.34 -11.05 -9.20
CA ASN A 175 14.30 -11.12 -8.11
C ASN A 175 14.86 -9.73 -7.81
N LEU A 176 14.75 -9.28 -6.56
CA LEU A 176 15.37 -8.04 -6.09
C LEU A 176 16.55 -8.37 -5.18
N THR A 177 17.69 -7.75 -5.45
CA THR A 177 18.88 -7.86 -4.57
C THR A 177 18.88 -6.71 -3.57
N ILE A 178 18.73 -7.02 -2.29
CA ILE A 178 18.72 -6.07 -1.19
C ILE A 178 19.81 -6.47 -0.21
N ASN A 179 20.79 -5.58 -0.01
CA ASN A 179 21.95 -5.81 0.87
C ASN A 179 22.65 -7.17 0.63
N GLY A 180 22.88 -7.51 -0.64
CA GLY A 180 23.50 -8.77 -1.05
C GLY A 180 22.63 -10.02 -0.91
N LYS A 181 21.37 -9.89 -0.46
CA LYS A 181 20.39 -10.98 -0.42
C LYS A 181 19.42 -10.86 -1.58
N THR A 182 19.22 -11.94 -2.30
CA THR A 182 18.20 -12.02 -3.35
C THR A 182 16.86 -12.41 -2.75
N LEU A 183 15.84 -11.56 -2.94
CA LEU A 183 14.46 -11.83 -2.60
C LEU A 183 13.67 -12.07 -3.87
N ASN A 184 12.91 -13.17 -3.92
CA ASN A 184 11.88 -13.33 -4.93
C ASN A 184 10.66 -12.49 -4.54
N VAL A 185 10.25 -11.61 -5.45
CA VAL A 185 9.15 -10.67 -5.21
C VAL A 185 8.06 -10.83 -6.27
N ILE A 186 6.84 -10.56 -5.86
CA ILE A 186 5.66 -10.43 -6.71
C ILE A 186 5.48 -8.96 -7.01
N LYS A 187 5.51 -8.63 -8.30
CA LYS A 187 5.22 -7.29 -8.80
C LYS A 187 3.72 -7.14 -9.05
N LEU A 188 3.15 -6.10 -8.44
CA LEU A 188 1.77 -5.69 -8.60
C LEU A 188 1.72 -4.26 -9.14
N LYS A 189 0.64 -3.92 -9.82
CA LYS A 189 0.34 -2.56 -10.25
C LYS A 189 -0.99 -2.12 -9.66
N LEU A 190 -0.98 -0.97 -9.01
CA LEU A 190 -2.15 -0.21 -8.65
C LEU A 190 -2.35 0.89 -9.67
N THR A 191 -3.47 0.88 -10.38
CA THR A 191 -3.90 1.96 -11.27
C THR A 191 -5.02 2.74 -10.59
N SER A 192 -4.79 4.02 -10.30
CA SER A 192 -5.82 4.96 -9.87
C SER A 192 -6.43 5.62 -11.10
N ILE A 193 -7.76 5.66 -11.18
CA ILE A 193 -8.52 6.09 -12.35
C ILE A 193 -9.49 7.19 -11.90
N GLN A 194 -9.45 8.34 -12.55
CA GLN A 194 -10.49 9.35 -12.45
C GLN A 194 -11.17 9.50 -13.80
N SER A 195 -12.49 9.42 -13.80
CA SER A 195 -13.30 9.69 -14.97
C SER A 195 -14.28 10.82 -14.67
N GLU A 196 -14.32 11.80 -15.57
CA GLU A 196 -15.34 12.85 -15.60
C GLU A 196 -16.20 12.68 -16.84
N THR A 197 -17.52 12.55 -16.65
CA THR A 197 -18.48 12.54 -17.76
C THR A 197 -19.29 13.83 -17.76
N LYS A 198 -19.20 14.61 -18.84
CA LYS A 198 -19.95 15.85 -19.06
C LYS A 198 -20.64 15.80 -20.42
N VAL A 199 -21.95 16.01 -20.44
CA VAL A 199 -22.78 16.01 -21.68
C VAL A 199 -22.52 14.74 -22.53
N GLY A 200 -22.46 13.58 -21.86
CA GLY A 200 -22.23 12.28 -22.51
C GLY A 200 -20.78 11.99 -22.92
N VAL A 201 -19.86 12.96 -22.86
CA VAL A 201 -18.44 12.76 -23.15
C VAL A 201 -17.70 12.41 -21.88
N THR A 202 -16.92 11.32 -21.89
CA THR A 202 -16.12 10.88 -20.73
C THR A 202 -14.63 11.11 -20.99
N THR A 203 -13.98 11.83 -20.08
CA THR A 203 -12.53 11.96 -20.03
C THR A 203 -12.00 11.11 -18.89
N THR A 204 -10.95 10.34 -19.15
CA THR A 204 -10.31 9.48 -18.14
C THR A 204 -8.84 9.84 -18.00
N LYS A 205 -8.39 9.96 -16.76
CA LYS A 205 -6.97 10.09 -16.41
C LYS A 205 -6.59 8.96 -15.45
N THR A 206 -5.32 8.55 -15.50
CA THR A 206 -4.80 7.45 -14.69
C THR A 206 -3.46 7.77 -14.06
N MET A 207 -3.17 7.12 -12.93
CA MET A 207 -1.86 7.12 -12.28
C MET A 207 -1.54 5.72 -11.78
N ASP A 208 -0.30 5.28 -12.02
CA ASP A 208 0.16 3.95 -11.64
C ASP A 208 1.14 3.99 -10.45
N VAL A 209 1.06 3.00 -9.58
CA VAL A 209 2.03 2.70 -8.51
C VAL A 209 2.33 1.21 -8.53
N PHE A 210 3.60 0.84 -8.43
CA PHE A 210 4.04 -0.55 -8.40
C PHE A 210 4.43 -0.98 -6.99
N PHE A 211 4.03 -2.19 -6.62
CA PHE A 211 4.37 -2.82 -5.35
C PHE A 211 5.14 -4.10 -5.61
N TYR A 212 6.18 -4.33 -4.82
CA TYR A 212 7.03 -5.51 -4.92
C TYR A 212 6.94 -6.27 -3.61
N PHE A 213 6.01 -7.21 -3.53
CA PHE A 213 5.76 -7.98 -2.32
C PHE A 213 6.70 -9.18 -2.24
N ALA A 214 7.38 -9.40 -1.12
CA ALA A 214 8.29 -10.52 -0.92
C ALA A 214 7.66 -11.57 0.02
N PRO A 215 7.11 -12.69 -0.50
CA PRO A 215 6.39 -13.67 0.33
C PRO A 215 7.23 -14.29 1.45
N THR A 216 8.53 -14.46 1.21
CA THR A 216 9.47 -15.05 2.18
C THR A 216 9.67 -14.20 3.43
N ILE A 217 9.37 -12.90 3.37
CA ILE A 217 9.40 -11.98 4.52
C ILE A 217 8.01 -11.44 4.86
N GLY A 218 6.96 -11.89 4.15
CA GLY A 218 5.56 -11.51 4.35
C GLY A 218 5.28 -10.01 4.28
N TYR A 219 6.12 -9.24 3.59
CA TYR A 219 6.00 -7.79 3.47
C TYR A 219 6.59 -7.28 2.14
N TYR A 220 6.38 -6.01 1.82
CA TYR A 220 6.92 -5.45 0.57
C TYR A 220 8.39 -5.07 0.70
N ALA A 221 9.11 -5.25 -0.41
CA ALA A 221 10.52 -4.94 -0.57
C ALA A 221 10.76 -3.62 -1.30
N LYS A 222 9.80 -3.19 -2.13
CA LYS A 222 9.87 -1.92 -2.87
C LYS A 222 8.47 -1.39 -3.17
N THR A 223 8.34 -0.07 -3.19
CA THR A 223 7.26 0.63 -3.91
C THR A 223 7.86 1.62 -4.91
N ASP A 224 7.18 1.82 -6.03
CA ASP A 224 7.64 2.66 -7.14
C ASP A 224 6.46 3.42 -7.76
N GLN A 225 6.41 4.72 -7.53
CA GLN A 225 5.54 5.62 -8.23
C GLN A 225 6.37 6.40 -9.26
N PRO A 226 6.21 6.14 -10.57
CA PRO A 226 6.90 6.91 -11.59
C PRO A 226 6.42 8.36 -11.62
N VAL A 227 7.24 9.22 -12.21
CA VAL A 227 6.87 10.61 -12.53
C VAL A 227 5.73 10.59 -13.56
N GLN A 228 4.61 11.25 -13.24
CA GLN A 228 3.42 11.23 -14.07
C GLN A 228 2.49 12.41 -13.74
N VAL A 229 1.52 12.67 -14.61
CA VAL A 229 0.42 13.62 -14.33
C VAL A 229 -0.68 12.86 -13.61
N PRO A 230 -1.00 13.17 -12.36
CA PRO A 230 -2.01 12.43 -11.62
C PRO A 230 -3.41 12.78 -12.13
N PRO A 231 -4.41 11.93 -11.87
CA PRO A 231 -5.73 12.10 -12.45
C PRO A 231 -6.50 13.35 -11.99
N TRP A 232 -6.12 13.94 -10.86
CA TRP A 232 -6.79 15.09 -10.24
C TRP A 232 -6.18 16.44 -10.59
N ASP A 233 -5.15 16.47 -11.45
CA ASP A 233 -4.44 17.69 -11.84
C ASP A 233 -3.96 17.60 -13.31
N ASP A 234 -3.38 18.67 -13.83
CA ASP A 234 -2.71 18.75 -15.14
C ASP A 234 -1.19 18.96 -15.00
N VAL A 235 -0.69 19.11 -13.77
CA VAL A 235 0.73 19.26 -13.48
C VAL A 235 1.40 17.90 -13.37
N LYS A 236 2.64 17.79 -13.83
CA LYS A 236 3.48 16.59 -13.64
C LYS A 236 4.01 16.57 -12.21
N TYR A 237 3.83 15.45 -11.50
CA TYR A 237 4.26 15.29 -10.12
C TYR A 237 5.55 14.47 -10.07
N GLU A 238 6.38 14.75 -9.07
CA GLU A 238 7.56 13.96 -8.75
C GLU A 238 7.18 12.49 -8.55
N GLY A 239 8.09 11.60 -8.94
CA GLY A 239 7.97 10.18 -8.59
C GLY A 239 8.37 9.96 -7.15
N ASN A 240 8.08 8.78 -6.63
CA ASN A 240 8.46 8.38 -5.28
C ASN A 240 8.88 6.92 -5.26
N ILE A 241 10.04 6.63 -4.68
CA ILE A 241 10.58 5.28 -4.55
C ILE A 241 10.84 5.02 -3.07
N GLU A 242 10.43 3.84 -2.60
CA GLU A 242 10.76 3.32 -1.28
C GLU A 242 11.33 1.90 -1.47
N ILE A 243 12.54 1.65 -0.97
CA ILE A 243 13.26 0.38 -1.14
C ILE A 243 13.71 -0.13 0.23
N LEU A 244 13.52 -1.42 0.49
CA LEU A 244 13.98 -2.09 1.70
C LEU A 244 15.51 -2.07 1.76
N LEU A 245 16.07 -1.66 2.89
CA LEU A 245 17.49 -1.72 3.20
C LEU A 245 17.82 -2.99 3.99
N ASP A 246 17.07 -3.22 5.06
CA ASP A 246 17.27 -4.34 5.98
C ASP A 246 15.95 -4.72 6.67
N TYR A 247 15.94 -5.88 7.32
CA TYR A 247 14.80 -6.35 8.09
C TYR A 247 15.23 -7.33 9.18
N ILE A 248 14.41 -7.42 10.24
CA ILE A 248 14.53 -8.39 11.32
C ILE A 248 13.17 -9.07 11.49
N LEU A 249 13.13 -10.40 11.34
CA LEU A 249 11.94 -11.21 11.59
C LEU A 249 11.97 -11.81 13.00
N LYS A 250 10.78 -12.02 13.59
CA LYS A 250 10.58 -12.67 14.90
C LYS A 250 9.85 -14.00 14.77
#